data_AF-T1EII4-F1
#
_entry.id   AF-T1EII4-F1
#
_cell.length_a   1.000
_cell.length_b   1.000
_cell.length_c   1.000
_cell.angle_alpha   90.00
_cell.angle_beta   90.00
_cell.angle_gamma   90.00
#
_symmetry.space_group_name_H-M   'P 1'
#
loop_
_entity.id
_entity.type
_entity.pdbx_description
1 polymer ?
#
loop_
_entity_poly.entity_id
_entity_poly.type
_entity_poly.pdbx_seq_one_letter_code
_entity_poly.pdbx_strand_id
1 'polypeptide(L)'
;SSAASPWFSAQTFTKDLDETKVPGIPLDLKCRSQKNSLGVSWAPPTNSHVVVRGYQLGFGEGVPDVYKLVLDSRKRYHVIKDLKPNTEYILTLRASNDKGEGEPFIDSCKTGP
;
A
#
# COMPACT_ATOMS: atom_id res chain seq x y z
N SER A 1 -3.43 58.60 -11.18
CA SER A 1 -3.81 57.26 -11.69
C SER A 1 -2.66 56.30 -11.47
N SER A 2 -2.96 55.01 -11.30
CA SER A 2 -2.05 53.86 -11.19
C SER A 2 -1.54 53.60 -9.77
N ALA A 3 -2.34 52.92 -8.93
CA ALA A 3 -2.53 51.46 -8.84
C ALA A 3 -1.51 50.84 -7.89
N ALA A 4 -1.93 50.69 -6.63
CA ALA A 4 -1.24 49.84 -5.67
C ALA A 4 -1.46 48.38 -6.04
N SER A 5 -0.39 47.61 -6.21
CA SER A 5 -0.45 46.16 -6.29
C SER A 5 -0.32 45.60 -4.87
N PRO A 6 -1.38 45.06 -4.24
CA PRO A 6 -1.21 44.30 -3.02
C PRO A 6 -0.59 42.95 -3.39
N TRP A 7 0.67 42.75 -3.01
CA TRP A 7 1.29 41.43 -3.05
C TRP A 7 0.62 40.58 -1.97
N PHE A 8 -0.37 39.78 -2.36
CA PHE A 8 -0.76 38.62 -1.59
C PHE A 8 0.38 37.59 -1.71
N SER A 9 1.29 37.57 -0.75
CA SER A 9 2.12 36.40 -0.52
C SER A 9 1.20 35.30 0.01
N ALA A 10 0.64 34.51 -0.90
CA ALA A 10 0.05 33.23 -0.53
C ALA A 10 1.19 32.39 0.08
N GLN A 11 1.17 32.24 1.40
CA GLN A 11 2.00 31.27 2.10
C GLN A 11 1.50 29.87 1.74
N THR A 12 2.00 29.29 0.65
CA THR A 12 1.86 27.85 0.42
C THR A 12 3.01 27.13 1.12
N PHE A 13 2.85 26.95 2.43
CA PHE A 13 3.53 25.86 3.15
C PHE A 13 2.83 24.54 2.81
N THR A 14 2.86 24.14 1.54
CA THR A 14 2.45 22.79 1.15
C THR A 14 3.72 22.03 0.84
N LYS A 15 4.07 21.08 1.72
CA LYS A 15 5.11 20.10 1.44
C LYS A 15 4.53 19.17 0.37
N ASP A 16 4.47 19.65 -0.87
CA ASP A 16 3.84 18.95 -1.99
C ASP A 16 4.68 17.74 -2.33
N LEU A 17 4.28 16.60 -1.78
CA LEU A 17 4.82 15.31 -2.18
C LEU A 17 4.57 15.12 -3.67
N ASP A 18 5.54 14.54 -4.36
CA ASP A 18 5.49 14.20 -5.77
C ASP A 18 4.37 13.18 -6.03
N GLU A 19 3.42 13.53 -6.89
CA GLU A 19 2.38 12.63 -7.40
C GLU A 19 2.40 12.56 -8.94
N THR A 20 3.56 12.78 -9.54
CA THR A 20 3.74 12.63 -11.00
C THR A 20 4.04 11.18 -11.40
N LYS A 21 4.39 10.33 -10.43
CA LYS A 21 4.74 8.92 -10.61
C LYS A 21 4.07 8.04 -9.55
N VAL A 22 4.05 6.73 -9.80
CA VAL A 22 3.56 5.75 -8.83
C VAL A 22 4.50 5.65 -7.61
N PRO A 23 4.00 5.21 -6.44
CA PRO A 23 4.85 5.05 -5.26
C PRO A 23 5.82 3.89 -5.39
N GLY A 24 6.84 3.86 -4.52
CA GLY A 24 7.78 2.75 -4.45
C GLY A 24 7.20 1.48 -3.81
N ILE A 25 8.02 0.45 -3.72
CA ILE A 25 7.68 -0.84 -3.10
C ILE A 25 7.49 -0.64 -1.58
N PRO A 26 6.39 -1.14 -0.98
CA PRO A 26 6.24 -1.22 0.48
C PRO A 26 7.39 -2.00 1.13
N LEU A 27 7.64 -1.77 2.41
CA LEU A 27 8.72 -2.43 3.13
C LEU A 27 8.19 -3.43 4.15
N ASP A 28 9.06 -4.34 4.59
CA ASP A 28 8.84 -5.22 5.73
C ASP A 28 7.49 -5.95 5.72
N LEU A 29 7.07 -6.46 4.54
CA LEU A 29 5.88 -7.31 4.47
C LEU A 29 6.13 -8.56 5.33
N LYS A 30 5.29 -8.74 6.34
CA LYS A 30 5.36 -9.87 7.26
C LYS A 30 4.00 -10.55 7.34
N CYS A 31 4.02 -11.87 7.28
CA CYS A 31 2.84 -12.69 7.47
C CYS A 31 2.89 -13.43 8.82
N ARG A 32 1.76 -13.45 9.53
CA ARG A 32 1.51 -14.31 10.68
C ARG A 32 0.34 -15.23 10.36
N SER A 33 0.63 -16.51 10.29
CA SER A 33 -0.34 -17.54 9.94
C SER A 33 -1.18 -17.99 11.13
N GLN A 34 -2.45 -18.25 10.84
CA GLN A 34 -3.41 -18.97 11.68
C GLN A 34 -4.08 -20.05 10.81
N LYS A 35 -4.99 -20.84 11.40
CA LYS A 35 -5.65 -21.95 10.70
C LYS A 35 -6.43 -21.51 9.45
N ASN A 36 -7.21 -20.44 9.55
CA ASN A 36 -8.10 -19.98 8.46
C ASN A 36 -7.88 -18.50 8.11
N SER A 37 -6.76 -17.93 8.52
CA SER A 37 -6.47 -16.51 8.30
C SER A 37 -5.00 -16.21 8.32
N LEU A 38 -4.62 -15.13 7.65
CA LEU A 38 -3.28 -14.57 7.64
C LEU A 38 -3.34 -13.12 8.13
N GLY A 39 -2.58 -12.81 9.17
CA GLY A 39 -2.31 -11.44 9.58
C GLY A 39 -1.12 -10.89 8.81
N VAL A 40 -1.33 -9.83 8.04
CA VAL A 40 -0.31 -9.25 7.15
C VAL A 40 0.01 -7.83 7.63
N SER A 41 1.28 -7.55 7.90
CA SER A 41 1.76 -6.21 8.30
C SER A 41 2.85 -5.70 7.36
N TRP A 42 2.98 -4.38 7.23
CA TRP A 42 3.98 -3.74 6.37
C TRP A 42 4.32 -2.33 6.82
N ALA A 43 5.40 -1.79 6.26
CA ALA A 43 5.80 -0.39 6.35
C ALA A 43 5.66 0.33 4.98
N PRO A 44 5.55 1.66 4.97
CA PRO A 44 5.54 2.44 3.72
C PRO A 44 6.84 2.31 2.94
N PRO A 45 6.84 2.69 1.65
CA PRO A 45 8.06 2.81 0.85
C PRO A 45 9.07 3.79 1.47
N THR A 46 10.38 3.54 1.29
CA THR A 46 11.46 4.41 1.81
C THR A 46 11.35 5.84 1.27
N ASN A 47 10.95 5.98 0.00
CA ASN A 47 10.81 7.28 -0.64
C ASN A 47 9.51 7.97 -0.18
N SER A 48 9.61 8.67 0.95
CA SER A 48 8.52 9.48 1.51
C SER A 48 8.19 10.73 0.70
N HIS A 49 8.92 11.05 -0.37
CA HIS A 49 8.66 12.20 -1.22
C HIS A 49 7.55 11.94 -2.26
N VAL A 50 7.08 10.70 -2.40
CA VAL A 50 5.99 10.34 -3.33
C VAL A 50 4.70 10.10 -2.54
N VAL A 51 3.58 10.66 -3.00
CA VAL A 51 2.28 10.48 -2.36
C VAL A 51 1.88 9.01 -2.37
N VAL A 52 1.45 8.47 -1.23
CA VAL A 52 0.77 7.17 -1.10
C VAL A 52 -0.67 7.43 -0.67
N ARG A 53 -1.64 7.08 -1.52
CA ARG A 53 -3.09 7.20 -1.24
C ARG A 53 -3.71 5.90 -0.74
N GLY A 54 -3.10 4.77 -1.04
CA GLY A 54 -3.58 3.48 -0.57
C GLY A 54 -2.59 2.35 -0.78
N TYR A 55 -3.07 1.15 -0.50
CA TYR A 55 -2.37 -0.09 -0.79
C TYR A 55 -3.30 -1.08 -1.49
N GLN A 56 -2.77 -1.82 -2.45
CA GLN A 56 -3.42 -2.95 -3.08
C GLN A 56 -2.82 -4.24 -2.49
N LEU A 57 -3.59 -4.96 -1.68
CA LEU A 57 -3.23 -6.26 -1.15
C LEU A 57 -3.88 -7.35 -2.00
N GLY A 58 -3.06 -8.08 -2.76
CA GLY A 58 -3.46 -9.23 -3.56
C GLY A 58 -3.07 -10.55 -2.89
N PHE A 59 -3.87 -11.59 -3.08
CA PHE A 59 -3.57 -12.93 -2.60
C PHE A 59 -4.25 -14.05 -3.40
N GLY A 60 -3.69 -15.25 -3.37
CA GLY A 60 -4.32 -16.45 -3.94
C GLY A 60 -3.56 -17.75 -3.62
N GLU A 61 -4.23 -18.89 -3.82
CA GLU A 61 -3.69 -20.22 -3.53
C GLU A 61 -2.63 -20.60 -4.59
N GLY A 62 -1.35 -20.58 -4.22
CA GLY A 62 -0.23 -20.87 -5.13
C GLY A 62 -0.01 -19.86 -6.27
N VAL A 63 -0.91 -18.89 -6.45
CA VAL A 63 -0.83 -17.83 -7.47
C VAL A 63 -1.21 -16.47 -6.85
N PRO A 64 -0.53 -15.36 -7.22
CA PRO A 64 -0.86 -14.04 -6.71
C PRO A 64 -2.15 -13.46 -7.32
N ASP A 65 -2.68 -12.41 -6.70
CA ASP A 65 -3.68 -11.51 -7.31
C ASP A 65 -5.03 -12.14 -7.73
N VAL A 66 -5.34 -13.36 -7.28
CA VAL A 66 -6.67 -13.98 -7.48
C VAL A 66 -7.75 -13.16 -6.78
N TYR A 67 -7.47 -12.74 -5.55
CA TYR A 67 -8.27 -11.79 -4.79
C TYR A 67 -7.48 -10.53 -4.55
N LYS A 68 -8.18 -9.39 -4.50
CA LYS A 68 -7.57 -8.06 -4.40
C LYS A 68 -8.38 -7.19 -3.44
N LEU A 69 -7.68 -6.55 -2.51
CA LEU A 69 -8.25 -5.63 -1.52
C LEU A 69 -7.59 -4.26 -1.63
N VAL A 70 -8.40 -3.21 -1.73
CA VAL A 70 -7.96 -1.81 -1.66
C VAL A 70 -8.00 -1.34 -0.21
N LEU A 71 -6.89 -0.81 0.28
CA LEU A 71 -6.72 -0.38 1.67
C LEU A 71 -6.32 1.11 1.73
N ASP A 72 -6.78 1.81 2.77
CA ASP A 72 -6.44 3.22 3.04
C ASP A 72 -4.93 3.41 3.33
N SER A 73 -4.38 4.57 2.96
CA SER A 73 -2.97 4.92 3.11
C SER A 73 -2.42 4.83 4.54
N ARG A 74 -3.27 4.87 5.58
CA ARG A 74 -2.85 4.77 6.98
C ARG A 74 -2.75 3.33 7.47
N LYS A 75 -3.27 2.35 6.71
CA LYS A 75 -3.19 0.93 7.09
C LYS A 75 -1.75 0.45 7.05
N ARG A 76 -1.35 -0.27 8.11
CA ARG A 76 -0.06 -0.98 8.22
C ARG A 76 -0.25 -2.47 8.53
N TYR A 77 -1.51 -2.88 8.60
CA TYR A 77 -1.91 -4.24 8.95
C TYR A 77 -3.30 -4.55 8.39
N HIS A 78 -3.49 -5.81 7.99
CA HIS A 78 -4.78 -6.36 7.59
C HIS A 78 -4.86 -7.86 7.95
N VAL A 79 -6.07 -8.37 8.17
CA VAL A 79 -6.30 -9.81 8.38
C VAL A 79 -7.10 -10.34 7.21
N ILE A 80 -6.49 -11.23 6.43
CA ILE A 80 -7.18 -12.00 5.40
C ILE A 80 -7.85 -13.18 6.11
N LYS A 81 -9.16 -13.32 5.97
CA LYS A 81 -9.99 -14.33 6.65
C LYS A 81 -10.51 -15.38 5.66
N ASP A 82 -11.17 -16.39 6.21
CA ASP A 82 -11.91 -17.41 5.47
C ASP A 82 -11.04 -18.17 4.46
N LEU A 83 -9.77 -18.35 4.82
CA LEU A 83 -8.78 -19.09 4.03
C LEU A 83 -8.85 -20.58 4.33
N LYS A 84 -8.43 -21.39 3.35
CA LYS A 84 -8.30 -22.83 3.52
C LYS A 84 -7.14 -23.14 4.49
N PRO A 85 -7.31 -24.06 5.44
CA PRO A 85 -6.21 -24.55 6.27
C PRO A 85 -5.11 -25.23 5.46
N ASN A 86 -3.91 -25.28 6.02
CA ASN A 86 -2.74 -25.97 5.44
C ASN A 86 -2.46 -25.63 3.97
N THR A 87 -2.73 -24.39 3.56
CA THR A 87 -2.70 -23.94 2.16
C THR A 87 -1.70 -22.81 2.00
N GLU A 88 -0.86 -22.89 0.97
CA GLU A 88 0.11 -21.85 0.62
C GLU A 88 -0.60 -20.73 -0.14
N TYR A 89 -0.47 -19.50 0.36
CA TYR A 89 -0.97 -18.30 -0.30
C TYR A 89 0.20 -17.44 -0.78
N ILE A 90 0.15 -17.01 -2.03
CA ILE A 90 1.06 -15.98 -2.54
C ILE A 90 0.42 -14.62 -2.28
N LEU A 91 1.13 -13.75 -1.54
CA LEU A 91 0.71 -12.41 -1.18
C LEU A 91 1.45 -11.39 -2.04
N THR A 92 0.75 -10.35 -2.47
CA THR A 92 1.34 -9.18 -3.14
C THR A 92 0.86 -7.91 -2.47
N LEU A 93 1.76 -6.98 -2.16
CA LEU A 93 1.40 -5.66 -1.65
C LEU A 93 2.00 -4.56 -2.52
N ARG A 94 1.15 -3.69 -3.06
CA ARG A 94 1.55 -2.51 -3.84
C ARG A 94 1.09 -1.25 -3.12
N ALA A 95 1.93 -0.22 -3.06
CA ALA A 95 1.46 1.12 -2.70
C ALA A 95 0.84 1.77 -3.94
N SER A 96 -0.21 2.57 -3.77
CA SER A 96 -0.93 3.20 -4.88
C SER A 96 -1.20 4.68 -4.64
N ASN A 97 -1.32 5.42 -5.74
CA ASN A 97 -1.74 6.82 -5.78
C ASN A 97 -2.54 7.09 -7.07
N ASP A 98 -2.81 8.36 -7.41
CA ASP A 98 -3.62 8.69 -8.58
C ASP A 98 -2.95 8.36 -9.93
N LYS A 99 -1.67 7.99 -9.93
CA LYS A 99 -0.96 7.46 -11.11
C LYS A 99 -1.06 5.96 -11.26
N GLY A 100 -1.57 5.26 -10.24
CA GLY A 100 -1.78 3.82 -10.26
C GLY A 100 -1.03 3.09 -9.15
N GLU A 101 -0.86 1.79 -9.36
CA GLU A 101 -0.15 0.87 -8.46
C GLU A 101 1.35 0.89 -8.75
N GLY A 102 2.15 0.96 -7.69
CA GLY A 102 3.59 0.75 -7.78
C GLY A 102 3.96 -0.73 -7.91
N GLU A 103 5.26 -0.98 -7.94
CA GLU A 103 5.83 -2.33 -7.95
C GLU A 103 5.44 -3.13 -6.69
N PRO A 104 5.16 -4.45 -6.83
CA PRO A 104 4.74 -5.27 -5.71
C PRO A 104 5.90 -5.71 -4.82
N PHE A 105 5.65 -5.72 -3.51
CA PHE A 105 6.33 -6.64 -2.61
C PHE A 105 5.60 -7.99 -2.68
N ILE A 106 6.33 -9.08 -2.95
CA ILE A 106 5.78 -10.44 -3.01
C ILE A 106 6.30 -11.25 -1.82
N ASP A 107 5.41 -11.95 -1.15
CA ASP A 107 5.73 -12.90 -0.07
C ASP A 107 4.83 -14.13 -0.19
N SER A 108 5.20 -15.24 0.45
CA SER A 108 4.34 -16.42 0.53
C SER A 108 4.11 -16.82 1.99
N CYS A 109 2.92 -17.33 2.27
CA CYS A 109 2.54 -17.68 3.61
C CYS A 109 1.55 -18.84 3.65
N LYS A 110 1.86 -19.83 4.47
CA LYS A 110 1.03 -21.02 4.65
C LYS A 110 0.11 -20.89 5.86
N THR A 111 -1.19 -21.12 5.67
CA THR A 111 -2.12 -21.26 6.80
C THR A 111 -1.81 -22.52 7.62
N GLY A 112 -2.15 -22.46 8.91
CA GLY A 112 -1.95 -23.58 9.84
C GLY A 112 -2.93 -24.74 9.60
N PRO A 113 -2.68 -25.91 10.23
CA PRO A 113 -3.60 -27.05 10.23
C PRO A 113 -4.88 -26.80 11.04
#